data_AF-A0A941CWN2-F1
#
_entry.id   AF-A0A941CWN2-F1
#
_cell.length_a   1.000
_cell.length_b   1.000
_cell.length_c   1.000
_cell.angle_alpha   90.00
_cell.angle_beta   90.00
_cell.angle_gamma   90.00
#
_symmetry.space_group_name_H-M   'P 1'
#
loop_
_entity.id
_entity.type
_entity.pdbx_description
1 polymer ?
#
loop_
_entity_poly.entity_id
_entity_poly.type
_entity_poly.pdbx_seq_one_letter_code
_entity_poly.pdbx_strand_id
1 'polypeptide(L)'
;MLKQRRLVADQVAASLFEAEIAIDLALAKAAALAGIMPGLRTEAGISALIGQGAVERASEAFAALATARRAICETHLELSIAQKQMGLGAVAFGDPKPPQQMSDGEAPLLRSVRRAS
;
A
#
# COMPACT_ATOMS: atom_id res chain seq x y z
N MET A 1 23.44 -20.22 -8.11
CA MET A 1 22.10 -20.20 -8.75
C MET A 1 21.00 -19.60 -7.85
N LEU A 2 20.77 -20.03 -6.61
CA LEU A 2 19.72 -19.44 -5.75
C LEU A 2 20.08 -18.04 -5.21
N LYS A 3 21.30 -17.86 -4.70
CA LYS A 3 21.79 -16.56 -4.20
C LYS A 3 21.68 -15.43 -5.24
N GLN A 4 22.03 -15.71 -6.50
CA GLN A 4 21.92 -14.75 -7.60
C GLN A 4 20.48 -14.36 -7.87
N ARG A 5 19.56 -15.33 -7.90
CA ARG A 5 18.12 -15.07 -8.09
C ARG A 5 17.55 -14.20 -6.97
N ARG A 6 17.95 -14.46 -5.72
CA ARG A 6 17.55 -13.65 -4.57
C ARG A 6 18.08 -12.22 -4.66
N LEU A 7 19.36 -12.04 -5.01
CA LEU A 7 19.94 -10.71 -5.16
C LEU A 7 19.23 -9.87 -6.23
N VAL A 8 18.89 -10.48 -7.38
CA VAL A 8 18.13 -9.81 -8.43
C VAL A 8 16.71 -9.47 -7.96
N ALA A 9 16.04 -10.38 -7.25
CA ALA A 9 14.69 -10.13 -6.71
C ALA A 9 14.69 -9.01 -5.66
N ASP A 10 15.68 -8.98 -4.77
CA ASP A 10 15.83 -7.95 -3.74
C ASP A 10 16.07 -6.57 -4.39
N GLN A 11 16.88 -6.50 -5.46
CA GLN A 11 17.11 -5.27 -6.22
C GLN A 11 15.81 -4.76 -6.87
N VAL A 12 15.04 -5.65 -7.50
CA VAL A 12 13.75 -5.29 -8.13
C VAL A 12 12.74 -4.82 -7.08
N ALA A 13 12.66 -5.51 -5.93
CA ALA A 13 11.77 -5.13 -4.84
C ALA A 13 12.11 -3.74 -4.27
N ALA A 14 13.41 -3.45 -4.10
CA ALA A 14 13.86 -2.13 -3.65
C ALA A 14 13.43 -1.03 -4.63
N SER A 15 13.68 -1.21 -5.94
CA SER A 15 13.29 -0.22 -6.95
C SER A 15 11.77 -0.06 -7.08
N LEU A 16 10.99 -1.13 -6.91
CA LEU A 16 9.53 -1.06 -6.89
C LEU A 16 9.04 -0.19 -5.72
N PHE A 17 9.57 -0.41 -4.52
CA PHE A 17 9.18 0.34 -3.33
C PHE A 17 9.54 1.82 -3.44
N GLU A 18 10.72 2.13 -3.99
CA GLU A 18 11.12 3.51 -4.30
C GLU A 18 10.14 4.18 -5.27
N ALA A 19 9.71 3.47 -6.32
CA ALA A 19 8.73 3.97 -7.28
C ALA A 19 7.35 4.21 -6.65
N GLU A 20 6.87 3.29 -5.80
CA GLU A 20 5.61 3.43 -5.07
C GLU A 20 5.60 4.69 -4.18
N ILE A 21 6.67 4.90 -3.41
CA ILE A 21 6.84 6.08 -2.55
C ILE A 21 6.87 7.36 -3.39
N ALA A 22 7.63 7.37 -4.48
CA ALA A 22 7.76 8.55 -5.33
C ALA A 22 6.40 8.96 -5.94
N ILE A 23 5.61 7.98 -6.40
CA ILE A 23 4.26 8.24 -6.94
C ILE A 23 3.32 8.75 -5.84
N ASP A 24 3.38 8.20 -4.62
CA ASP A 24 2.58 8.68 -3.48
C ASP A 24 2.87 10.14 -3.14
N LEU A 25 4.16 10.48 -3.07
CA LEU A 25 4.58 11.84 -2.81
C LEU A 25 4.11 12.78 -3.93
N ALA A 26 4.25 12.37 -5.19
CA ALA A 26 3.78 13.16 -6.33
C ALA A 26 2.26 13.39 -6.28
N LEU A 27 1.47 12.36 -5.95
CA LEU A 27 0.02 12.45 -5.78
C LEU A 27 -0.35 13.49 -4.72
N ALA A 28 0.28 13.42 -3.54
CA ALA A 28 0.01 14.33 -2.44
C ALA A 28 0.30 15.80 -2.84
N LYS A 29 1.42 16.05 -3.53
CA LYS A 29 1.79 17.40 -3.97
C LYS A 29 0.90 17.93 -5.09
N ALA A 30 0.55 17.09 -6.07
CA ALA A 30 -0.35 17.47 -7.16
C ALA A 30 -1.76 17.80 -6.64
N ALA A 31 -2.30 16.98 -5.73
CA ALA A 31 -3.59 17.22 -5.10
C ALA A 31 -3.60 18.54 -4.30
N ALA A 32 -2.56 18.79 -3.51
CA ALA A 32 -2.42 20.03 -2.76
C ALA A 32 -2.40 21.25 -3.70
N LEU A 33 -1.60 21.21 -4.77
CA LEU A 33 -1.54 22.30 -5.74
C LEU A 33 -2.90 22.58 -6.40
N ALA A 34 -3.55 21.53 -6.90
CA ALA A 34 -4.88 21.65 -7.53
C ALA A 34 -5.92 22.23 -6.56
N GLY A 35 -5.84 21.87 -5.27
CA GLY A 35 -6.76 22.33 -4.23
C GLY A 35 -6.55 23.76 -3.76
N ILE A 36 -5.31 24.25 -3.63
CA ILE A 36 -5.07 25.60 -3.09
C ILE A 36 -5.44 26.72 -4.07
N MET A 37 -5.30 26.48 -5.38
CA MET A 37 -5.43 27.55 -6.39
C MET A 37 -6.83 28.20 -6.40
N PRO A 38 -7.96 27.46 -6.40
CA PRO A 38 -9.28 28.07 -6.34
C PRO A 38 -9.54 28.83 -5.03
N GLY A 39 -9.00 28.34 -3.91
CA GLY A 39 -9.11 28.97 -2.59
C GLY A 39 -8.42 30.32 -2.56
N LEU A 40 -7.12 30.35 -2.89
CA LEU A 40 -6.32 31.59 -2.94
C LEU A 40 -6.90 32.62 -3.92
N ARG A 41 -7.45 32.15 -5.04
CA ARG A 41 -8.14 33.02 -6.01
C ARG A 41 -9.36 33.70 -5.39
N THR A 42 -10.15 32.93 -4.64
CA THR A 42 -11.34 33.44 -3.94
C THR A 42 -10.93 34.44 -2.85
N GLU A 43 -9.92 34.11 -2.06
CA GLU A 43 -9.36 34.99 -1.01
C GLU A 43 -8.83 36.30 -1.59
N ALA A 44 -8.24 36.26 -2.79
CA ALA A 44 -7.72 37.44 -3.48
C ALA A 44 -8.80 38.26 -4.22
N GLY A 45 -10.07 37.84 -4.21
CA GLY A 45 -11.15 38.50 -4.95
C GLY A 45 -10.97 38.46 -6.48
N ILE A 46 -10.22 37.47 -6.98
CA ILE A 46 -9.91 37.33 -8.41
C ILE A 46 -11.02 36.51 -9.10
N SER A 47 -11.37 36.90 -10.33
CA SER A 47 -12.36 36.19 -11.16
C SER A 47 -12.03 34.70 -11.33
N ALA A 48 -13.06 33.85 -11.28
CA ALA A 48 -12.95 32.40 -11.45
C ALA A 48 -12.48 31.95 -12.85
N LEU A 49 -12.46 32.84 -13.84
CA LEU A 49 -11.92 32.55 -15.16
C LEU A 49 -10.39 32.65 -15.19
N ILE A 50 -9.80 33.44 -14.29
CA ILE A 50 -8.35 33.62 -14.22
C ILE A 50 -7.72 32.36 -13.62
N GLY A 51 -6.72 31.83 -14.32
CA GLY A 51 -5.98 30.64 -13.89
C GLY A 51 -6.75 29.32 -14.00
N GLN A 52 -7.98 29.31 -14.52
CA GLN A 52 -8.81 28.11 -14.60
C GLN A 52 -8.13 26.96 -15.36
N GLY A 53 -7.49 27.25 -16.49
CA GLY A 53 -6.71 26.24 -17.23
C GLY A 53 -5.54 25.66 -16.44
N ALA A 54 -4.94 26.40 -15.50
CA ALA A 54 -3.89 25.85 -14.63
C ALA A 54 -4.48 24.87 -13.60
N VAL A 55 -5.67 25.17 -13.06
CA VAL A 55 -6.41 24.26 -12.16
C VAL A 55 -6.78 22.97 -12.88
N GLU A 56 -7.25 23.07 -14.11
CA GLU A 56 -7.58 21.92 -14.96
C GLU A 56 -6.35 21.05 -15.22
N ARG A 57 -5.23 21.66 -15.64
CA ARG A 57 -3.99 20.92 -15.92
C ARG A 57 -3.38 20.26 -14.68
N ALA A 58 -3.44 20.93 -13.53
CA ALA A 58 -3.02 20.31 -12.26
C ALA A 58 -3.91 19.12 -11.88
N SER A 59 -5.22 19.22 -12.14
CA SER A 59 -6.18 18.14 -11.87
C SER A 59 -5.97 16.95 -12.82
N GLU A 60 -5.71 17.20 -14.10
CA GLU A 60 -5.34 16.17 -15.08
C GLU A 60 -4.06 15.43 -14.67
N ALA A 61 -3.03 16.17 -14.24
CA ALA A 61 -1.79 15.58 -13.76
C ALA A 61 -2.00 14.69 -12.52
N PHE A 62 -2.81 15.16 -11.56
CA PHE A 62 -3.21 14.36 -10.39
C PHE A 62 -3.93 13.06 -10.81
N ALA A 63 -4.89 13.13 -11.74
CA ALA A 63 -5.61 11.96 -12.23
C ALA A 63 -4.68 10.96 -12.94
N ALA A 64 -3.73 11.44 -13.74
CA ALA A 64 -2.72 10.61 -14.39
C ALA A 64 -1.82 9.87 -13.38
N LEU A 65 -1.40 10.56 -12.31
CA LEU A 65 -0.64 9.95 -11.21
C LEU A 65 -1.46 8.89 -10.47
N ALA A 66 -2.77 9.07 -10.31
CA ALA A 66 -3.63 8.08 -9.67
C ALA A 66 -3.74 6.79 -10.51
N THR A 67 -3.79 6.94 -11.84
CA THR A 67 -3.72 5.80 -12.77
C THR A 67 -2.36 5.12 -12.71
N ALA A 68 -1.26 5.89 -12.68
CA ALA A 68 0.09 5.35 -12.55
C ALA A 68 0.26 4.57 -11.23
N ARG A 69 -0.31 5.07 -10.12
CA ARG A 69 -0.32 4.37 -8.83
C ARG A 69 -1.02 3.02 -8.91
N ARG A 70 -2.17 2.94 -9.59
CA ARG A 70 -2.86 1.66 -9.77
C ARG A 70 -1.97 0.67 -10.51
N ALA A 71 -1.37 1.10 -11.62
CA ALA A 71 -0.51 0.25 -12.45
C ALA A 71 0.73 -0.25 -11.68
N ILE A 72 1.34 0.59 -10.81
CA ILE A 72 2.49 0.15 -10.00
C ILE A 72 2.08 -0.86 -8.92
N CYS A 73 0.91 -0.69 -8.29
CA CYS A 73 0.39 -1.68 -7.34
C CYS A 73 0.04 -3.01 -8.03
N GLU A 74 -0.52 -2.98 -9.23
CA GLU A 74 -0.76 -4.19 -10.03
C GLU A 74 0.58 -4.87 -10.38
N THR A 75 1.60 -4.08 -10.73
CA THR A 75 2.97 -4.59 -10.95
C THR A 75 3.53 -5.29 -9.71
N HIS A 76 3.30 -4.76 -8.51
CA HIS A 76 3.68 -5.40 -7.24
C HIS A 76 3.05 -6.78 -7.08
N LEU A 77 1.75 -6.90 -7.36
CA LEU A 77 1.02 -8.17 -7.27
C LEU A 77 1.60 -9.20 -8.26
N GLU A 78 1.86 -8.80 -9.50
CA GLU A 78 2.46 -9.67 -10.52
C GLU A 78 3.89 -10.12 -10.13
N LEU A 79 4.70 -9.21 -9.57
CA LEU A 79 6.04 -9.55 -9.08
C LEU A 79 6.00 -10.54 -7.91
N SER A 80 4.96 -10.52 -7.09
CA SER A 80 4.74 -11.51 -6.03
C SER A 80 4.45 -12.91 -6.59
N ILE A 81 3.82 -13.00 -7.77
CA ILE A 81 3.64 -14.26 -8.50
C ILE A 81 4.97 -14.71 -9.08
N ALA A 82 5.72 -13.80 -9.72
CA ALA A 82 7.04 -14.10 -10.30
C ALA A 82 8.03 -14.62 -9.26
N GLN A 83 8.04 -14.04 -8.05
CA GLN A 83 8.87 -14.53 -6.93
C GLN A 83 8.63 -16.02 -6.64
N LYS A 84 7.36 -16.44 -6.61
CA LYS A 84 6.98 -17.85 -6.37
C LYS A 84 7.46 -18.74 -7.51
N GLN A 85 7.28 -18.31 -8.76
CA GLN A 85 7.75 -19.03 -9.95
C GLN A 85 9.28 -19.20 -9.97
N MET A 86 10.03 -18.24 -9.44
CA MET A 86 11.49 -18.30 -9.33
C MET A 86 12.00 -19.26 -8.24
N GLY A 87 11.09 -19.88 -7.47
CA GLY A 87 11.43 -20.71 -6.31
C GLY A 87 11.96 -19.89 -5.13
N LEU A 88 11.61 -18.59 -5.07
CA LEU A 88 11.94 -17.68 -3.98
C LEU A 88 10.76 -17.53 -2.99
N GLY A 89 9.72 -18.34 -3.15
CA GLY A 89 8.60 -18.42 -2.22
C GLY A 89 9.10 -18.76 -0.83
N ALA A 90 8.47 -18.15 0.18
CA ALA A 90 8.83 -18.32 1.58
C ALA A 90 9.10 -19.80 1.88
N VAL A 91 10.34 -20.12 2.23
CA VAL A 91 10.58 -21.25 3.11
C VAL A 91 9.74 -20.91 4.32
N ALA A 92 8.57 -21.54 4.42
CA ALA A 92 7.90 -21.64 5.70
C ALA A 92 8.97 -22.27 6.59
N PHE A 93 9.63 -21.45 7.40
CA PHE A 93 10.11 -21.94 8.67
C PHE A 93 8.85 -22.48 9.32
N GLY A 94 8.63 -23.79 9.14
CA GLY A 94 7.82 -24.52 10.08
C GLY A 94 8.53 -24.28 11.40
N ASP A 95 7.98 -23.38 12.21
CA ASP A 95 8.22 -23.46 13.64
C ASP A 95 8.01 -24.93 13.98
N PRO A 96 8.99 -25.62 14.58
CA PRO A 96 8.70 -26.92 15.15
C PRO A 96 7.57 -26.66 16.15
N LYS A 97 6.35 -27.07 15.79
CA LYS A 97 5.21 -27.05 16.71
C LYS A 97 5.72 -27.65 18.02
N PRO A 98 5.76 -26.89 19.13
CA PRO A 98 6.20 -27.45 20.39
C PRO A 98 5.37 -28.71 20.63
N PRO A 99 5.97 -29.83 21.04
CA PRO A 99 5.20 -31.02 21.36
C PRO A 99 4.08 -30.58 22.31
N GLN A 100 2.84 -30.84 21.94
CA GLN A 100 1.71 -30.61 22.82
C GLN A 100 1.96 -31.50 24.04
N GLN A 101 2.51 -30.92 25.10
CA GLN A 101 2.42 -31.52 26.42
C GLN A 101 0.92 -31.61 26.69
N MET A 102 0.41 -32.84 26.64
CA MET A 102 -0.86 -33.18 27.27
C MET A 102 -0.69 -32.86 28.75
N SER A 103 -1.09 -31.65 29.15
CA SER A 103 -1.35 -31.37 30.55
C SER A 103 -2.70 -31.98 30.85
N ASP A 104 -2.68 -33.13 31.53
CA ASP A 104 -3.84 -33.68 32.19
C ASP A 104 -4.44 -32.62 33.13
N GLY A 105 -5.72 -32.32 32.92
CA GLY A 105 -6.58 -31.72 33.93
C GLY A 105 -6.59 -30.19 34.02
N GLU A 106 -7.49 -29.55 33.27
CA GLU A 106 -8.45 -28.62 33.87
C GLU A 106 -9.63 -28.39 32.91
N ALA A 107 -10.82 -28.82 33.32
CA ALA A 107 -12.05 -28.58 32.58
C ALA A 107 -12.43 -27.08 32.67
N PRO A 108 -12.84 -26.42 31.58
CA PRO A 108 -13.27 -25.03 31.66
C PRO A 108 -14.62 -24.97 32.38
N LEU A 109 -14.62 -24.43 33.59
CA LEU A 109 -15.83 -24.13 34.36
C LEU A 109 -16.64 -23.07 33.60
N LEU A 110 -17.66 -23.53 32.86
CA LEU A 110 -18.68 -22.66 32.27
C LEU A 110 -19.46 -22.00 33.41
N ARG A 111 -19.15 -20.72 33.66
CA ARG A 111 -19.86 -19.88 34.63
C ARG A 111 -21.31 -19.71 34.17
N SER A 112 -22.21 -20.44 34.82
CA SER A 112 -23.65 -20.25 34.68
C SER A 112 -24.05 -18.87 35.22
N VAL A 113 -24.46 -17.97 34.32
CA VAL A 113 -25.16 -16.75 34.73
C VAL A 113 -26.62 -17.15 34.95
N ARG A 114 -27.00 -17.28 36.23
CA ARG A 114 -28.39 -17.42 36.65
C ARG A 114 -29.16 -16.13 36.33
N ARG A 115 -30.41 -16.32 35.89
CA ARG A 115 -31.46 -15.31 35.75
C ARG A 115 -31.55 -14.39 36.98
N ALA A 116 -31.82 -13.12 36.73
CA ALA A 116 -32.53 -12.25 37.68
C ALA A 116 -33.77 -11.71 36.97
N SER A 117 -34.84 -11.65 37.78
CA SER A 117 -36.25 -11.43 37.48
C SER A 117 -36.59 -10.10 36.81
#